data_AF-A0A1Y0C6E3-F1
#
_entry.id   AF-A0A1Y0C6E3-F1
#
_cell.length_a   1.000
_cell.length_b   1.000
_cell.length_c   1.000
_cell.angle_alpha   90.00
_cell.angle_beta   90.00
_cell.angle_gamma   90.00
#
_symmetry.space_group_name_H-M   'P 1'
#
loop_
_entity.id
_entity.type
_entity.pdbx_description
1 polymer ?
#
loop_
_entity_poly.entity_id
_entity_poly.type
_entity_poly.pdbx_seq_one_letter_code
_entity_poly.pdbx_strand_id
1 'polypeptide(L)'
;MTVTEYHVSGMTCGHCEQSVREEVTGVDGVTQIEVSAATGRLVVTSAAPVPEEAIVAAVKEAGYGAVRTESSPEPSTSTSSSCGCC
;
A
#
# COMPACT_ATOMS: atom_id res chain seq x y z
N MET A 1 6.72 -10.61 11.19
CA MET A 1 6.13 -9.25 11.10
C MET A 1 6.83 -8.52 9.96
N THR A 2 6.05 -7.90 9.08
CA THR A 2 6.54 -7.12 7.94
C THR A 2 6.05 -5.69 8.08
N VAL A 3 6.89 -4.74 7.69
CA VAL A 3 6.56 -3.31 7.68
C VAL A 3 6.69 -2.84 6.24
N THR A 4 5.61 -2.28 5.72
CA THR A 4 5.56 -1.75 4.36
C THR A 4 5.19 -0.28 4.41
N GLU A 5 5.92 0.52 3.66
CA GLU A 5 5.71 1.97 3.59
C GLU A 5 5.07 2.37 2.27
N TYR A 6 4.16 3.33 2.35
CA TYR A 6 3.39 3.89 1.27
C TYR A 6 3.37 5.41 1.37
N HIS A 7 3.37 6.07 0.22
CA HIS A 7 3.18 7.49 0.08
C HIS A 7 1.76 7.75 -0.42
N VAL A 8 0.98 8.48 0.35
CA VAL A 8 -0.41 8.82 0.03
C VAL A 8 -0.48 10.25 -0.48
N SER A 9 -0.98 10.41 -1.70
CA SER A 9 -1.18 11.70 -2.33
C SER A 9 -2.57 12.25 -2.00
N GLY A 10 -2.65 13.53 -1.61
CA GLY A 10 -3.91 14.25 -1.41
C GLY A 10 -4.39 14.37 0.04
N MET A 11 -3.73 13.73 1.02
CA MET A 11 -4.02 13.97 2.44
C MET A 11 -3.51 15.34 2.85
N THR A 12 -4.42 16.31 3.00
CA THR A 12 -4.08 17.71 3.37
C THR A 12 -4.68 18.15 4.70
N CYS A 13 -5.49 17.30 5.35
CA CYS A 13 -6.18 17.60 6.59
C CYS A 13 -6.18 16.38 7.54
N GLY A 14 -6.18 16.61 8.86
CA GLY A 14 -6.23 15.54 9.86
C GLY A 14 -7.48 14.66 9.81
N HIS A 15 -8.58 15.15 9.23
CA HIS A 15 -9.75 14.30 8.94
C HIS A 15 -9.48 13.29 7.82
N CYS A 16 -8.72 13.68 6.79
CA CYS A 16 -8.34 12.79 5.69
C CYS A 16 -7.50 11.62 6.20
N GLU A 17 -6.61 11.90 7.15
CA GLU A 17 -5.78 10.90 7.82
C GLU A 17 -6.61 9.82 8.51
N GLN A 18 -7.59 10.24 9.31
CA GLN A 18 -8.46 9.32 10.05
C GLN A 18 -9.27 8.42 9.11
N SER A 19 -9.87 8.99 8.05
CA SER A 19 -10.63 8.20 7.09
C SER A 19 -9.77 7.15 6.38
N VAL A 20 -8.54 7.50 5.99
CA VAL A 20 -7.60 6.55 5.37
C VAL A 20 -7.17 5.46 6.35
N ARG A 21 -6.90 5.84 7.60
CA ARG A 21 -6.52 4.91 8.66
C ARG A 21 -7.60 3.86 8.93
N GLU A 22 -8.86 4.27 8.99
CA GLU A 22 -10.00 3.38 9.26
C GLU A 22 -10.16 2.35 8.14
N GLU A 23 -10.09 2.77 6.87
CA GLU A 23 -10.15 1.86 5.73
C GLU A 23 -9.00 0.85 5.72
N VAL A 24 -7.76 1.31 5.93
CA VAL A 24 -6.58 0.43 5.91
C VAL A 24 -6.56 -0.51 7.14
N THR A 25 -7.13 -0.09 8.27
CA THR A 25 -7.29 -0.94 9.47
C THR A 25 -8.20 -2.13 9.20
N GLY A 26 -9.17 -1.99 8.30
CA GLY A 26 -10.07 -3.07 7.90
C GLY A 26 -9.40 -4.16 7.06
N VAL A 27 -8.17 -3.94 6.58
CA VAL A 27 -7.47 -4.93 5.75
C VAL A 27 -6.97 -6.10 6.60
N ASP A 28 -7.41 -7.30 6.23
CA ASP A 28 -6.98 -8.55 6.85
C ASP A 28 -5.45 -8.70 6.88
N GLY A 29 -4.92 -8.96 8.07
CA GLY A 29 -3.49 -9.15 8.31
C GLY A 29 -2.75 -7.90 8.79
N VAL A 30 -3.38 -6.71 8.74
CA VAL A 30 -2.83 -5.49 9.31
C VAL A 30 -2.95 -5.52 10.84
N THR A 31 -1.82 -5.31 11.52
CA THR A 31 -1.74 -5.28 12.99
C THR A 31 -1.53 -3.88 13.54
N GLN A 32 -0.85 -3.02 12.81
CA GLN A 32 -0.61 -1.63 13.22
C GLN A 32 -0.46 -0.75 11.98
N ILE A 33 -0.97 0.48 12.07
CA ILE A 33 -0.89 1.49 11.01
C ILE A 33 -0.42 2.79 11.63
N GLU A 34 0.54 3.43 10.96
CA GLU A 34 0.92 4.81 11.22
C GLU A 34 0.70 5.62 9.96
N VAL A 35 -0.08 6.68 10.07
CA VAL A 35 -0.36 7.57 8.94
C VAL A 35 -0.03 8.99 9.36
N SER A 36 0.43 9.80 8.42
CA SER A 36 0.87 11.17 8.67
C SER A 36 0.45 12.06 7.51
N ALA A 37 -0.66 12.78 7.65
CA ALA A 37 -1.11 13.74 6.63
C ALA A 37 -0.10 14.89 6.44
N ALA A 38 0.68 15.23 7.47
CA ALA A 38 1.71 16.27 7.38
C ALA A 38 2.83 15.91 6.39
N THR A 39 3.16 14.63 6.25
CA THR A 39 4.25 14.14 5.38
C THR A 39 3.76 13.29 4.22
N GLY A 40 2.46 12.95 4.17
CA GLY A 40 1.89 12.00 3.19
C GLY A 40 2.39 10.57 3.37
N ARG A 41 2.88 10.19 4.57
CA ARG A 41 3.47 8.87 4.82
C ARG A 41 2.45 7.93 5.47
N LEU A 42 2.40 6.70 5.00
CA LEU A 42 1.60 5.60 5.53
C LEU A 42 2.50 4.39 5.76
N VAL A 43 2.57 3.89 6.98
CA VAL A 43 3.31 2.70 7.38
C VAL A 43 2.32 1.65 7.82
N VAL A 44 2.39 0.48 7.19
CA VAL A 44 1.54 -0.66 7.48
C VAL A 44 2.40 -1.76 8.08
N THR A 45 2.11 -2.15 9.31
CA THR A 45 2.74 -3.27 10.00
C THR A 45 1.78 -4.44 10.05
N SER A 46 2.20 -5.57 9.51
CA SER A 46 1.40 -6.79 9.41
C SER A 46 2.14 -8.01 9.95
N ALA A 47 1.38 -8.99 10.45
CA ALA A 47 1.96 -10.26 10.90
C ALA A 47 2.49 -11.08 9.71
N ALA A 48 1.81 -10.98 8.57
CA ALA A 48 2.07 -11.66 7.31
C ALA A 48 2.19 -10.67 6.14
N PRO A 49 2.84 -11.03 5.02
CA PRO A 49 2.87 -10.19 3.83
C PRO A 49 1.46 -9.94 3.29
N VAL A 50 1.07 -8.68 3.23
CA VAL A 50 -0.22 -8.23 2.67
C VAL A 50 0.00 -7.78 1.22
N PRO A 51 -0.88 -8.16 0.29
CA PRO A 51 -0.78 -7.71 -1.09
C PRO A 51 -0.93 -6.19 -1.18
N GLU A 52 -0.02 -5.53 -1.89
CA GLU A 52 -0.04 -4.07 -2.02
C GLU A 52 -1.32 -3.55 -2.68
N GLU A 53 -1.89 -4.31 -3.60
CA GLU A 53 -3.17 -4.02 -4.25
C GLU A 53 -4.31 -3.88 -3.24
N ALA A 54 -4.33 -4.67 -2.15
CA ALA A 54 -5.35 -4.55 -1.12
C ALA A 54 -5.22 -3.24 -0.33
N ILE A 55 -3.98 -2.86 0.01
CA ILE A 55 -3.70 -1.59 0.69
C ILE A 55 -4.04 -0.41 -0.21
N VAL A 56 -3.60 -0.45 -1.47
CA VAL A 56 -3.87 0.63 -2.44
C VAL A 56 -5.37 0.73 -2.74
N ALA A 57 -6.08 -0.39 -2.83
CA ALA A 57 -7.53 -0.40 -3.01
C ALA A 57 -8.25 0.27 -1.84
N ALA A 58 -7.92 -0.08 -0.59
CA ALA A 58 -8.52 0.54 0.60
C ALA A 58 -8.30 2.07 0.62
N VAL A 59 -7.09 2.54 0.30
CA VAL A 59 -6.80 3.97 0.22
C VAL A 59 -7.56 4.65 -0.95
N LYS A 60 -7.76 3.94 -2.05
CA LYS A 60 -8.51 4.42 -3.22
C LYS A 60 -10.01 4.53 -2.95
N GLU A 61 -10.58 3.61 -2.19
CA GLU A 61 -11.97 3.68 -1.72
C GLU A 61 -12.18 4.92 -0.82
N ALA A 62 -11.17 5.29 -0.02
CA ALA A 62 -11.16 6.54 0.73
C ALA A 62 -11.01 7.81 -0.15
N GLY A 63 -10.74 7.66 -1.45
CA GLY A 63 -10.60 8.76 -2.41
C GLY A 63 -9.17 9.27 -2.59
N TYR A 64 -8.16 8.53 -2.15
CA TYR A 64 -6.74 8.92 -2.23
C TYR A 64 -5.91 7.90 -3.03
N GLY A 65 -4.74 8.31 -3.50
CA GLY A 65 -3.79 7.41 -4.16
C GLY A 65 -2.65 7.05 -3.22
N ALA A 66 -2.35 5.75 -3.04
CA ALA A 66 -1.17 5.27 -2.32
C ALA A 66 -0.17 4.63 -3.28
N VAL A 67 1.13 4.86 -3.04
CA VAL A 67 2.23 4.27 -3.82
C VAL A 67 3.25 3.70 -2.85
N ARG A 68 3.64 2.44 -3.02
CA ARG A 68 4.64 1.80 -2.15
C ARG A 68 5.99 2.52 -2.30
N THR A 69 6.57 3.00 -1.20
CA THR A 69 7.82 3.79 -1.25
C THR A 69 9.05 2.92 -1.26
N GLU A 70 9.08 1.85 -0.47
CA GLU A 70 10.20 0.92 -0.44
C GLU A 70 9.73 -0.50 -0.16
N SER A 71 9.35 -1.23 -1.21
CA SER A 71 9.88 -2.59 -1.33
C SER A 71 9.90 -3.05 -2.79
N SER A 72 11.09 -2.94 -3.38
CA SER A 72 11.57 -4.00 -4.26
C SER A 72 11.75 -5.25 -3.37
N PRO A 73 11.23 -6.41 -3.78
CA PRO A 73 12.00 -7.18 -4.74
C PRO A 73 11.21 -7.44 -6.02
N GLU A 74 11.76 -6.89 -7.10
CA GLU A 74 11.71 -7.37 -8.49
C GLU A 74 10.33 -7.82 -9.04
N PRO A 75 9.77 -7.11 -10.05
CA PRO A 75 8.52 -7.51 -10.68
C PRO A 75 8.66 -8.92 -11.27
N SER A 76 8.11 -9.91 -10.58
CA SER A 76 7.87 -11.24 -11.10
C SER A 76 6.58 -11.21 -11.94
N THR A 77 6.66 -10.55 -13.08
CA THR A 77 5.81 -10.86 -14.24
C THR A 77 6.76 -11.15 -15.40
N SER A 78 7.36 -12.34 -15.37
CA SER A 78 6.94 -13.45 -16.24
C SER A 78 7.16 -13.17 -17.73
N THR A 79 8.24 -13.75 -18.26
CA THR A 79 8.20 -14.69 -19.37
C THR A 79 7.23 -14.41 -20.53
N SER A 80 7.80 -13.86 -21.60
CA SER A 80 7.49 -14.27 -22.97
C SER A 80 8.84 -14.60 -23.63
N SER A 81 9.40 -15.80 -23.46
CA SER A 81 9.03 -17.01 -24.21
C SER A 81 8.50 -16.70 -25.62
N SER A 82 9.43 -16.43 -26.55
CA SER A 82 9.28 -16.90 -27.92
C SER A 82 10.39 -17.91 -28.19
N CYS A 83 10.12 -19.15 -27.84
CA CYS A 83 10.81 -20.30 -28.40
C CYS A 83 10.22 -20.56 -29.78
N GLY A 84 11.08 -20.62 -30.80
CA GLY A 84 10.85 -21.42 -32.00
C GLY A 84 10.03 -20.78 -33.11
N CYS A 85 10.73 -20.21 -34.09
CA CYS A 85 10.55 -20.60 -35.49
C CYS A 85 11.88 -20.39 -36.23
N CYS A 86 12.23 -21.41 -37.00
CA CYS A 86 13.46 -21.63 -37.73
C CYS A 86 13.80 -20.57 -38.78
#